data_AF-A0A9E0NHR1-F1
#
_entry.id   AF-A0A9E0NHR1-F1
#
_cell.length_a   1.000
_cell.length_b   1.000
_cell.length_c   1.000
_cell.angle_alpha   90.00
_cell.angle_beta   90.00
_cell.angle_gamma   90.00
#
_symmetry.space_group_name_H-M   'P 1'
#
loop_
_entity.id
_entity.type
_entity.pdbx_description
1 polymer ?
#
loop_
_entity_poly.entity_id
_entity_poly.type
_entity_poly.pdbx_seq_one_letter_code
_entity_poly.pdbx_strand_id
1 'polypeptide(L)'
;MFNKTILSLMGILLGVLWFSSCSEDDPETGTLEIVVRATYGEQPLVVGQSYDYYGRGTMKFTRSEFFMSHLRLIGDSTAPELKDIDYLRIHEHHTTVARAQEGMTIRFGDIAPGDYGGISFLIGLDETQNNTNPANYPATHPMGEGARYWAGGDTYMFSKVEGVYKEGGQSVNYFYHSGFDDAMRPYRYESPLRIEQGKTTRLFLSIDHAHLFAEGNSGIDILSNPYVHVVHSVMQGMMDRYVEAMHFE
;
A
#
# COMPACT_ATOMS: atom_id res chain seq x y z
N MET A 1 -37.24 -92.44 14.10
CA MET A 1 -35.97 -92.60 13.34
C MET A 1 -36.21 -92.12 11.92
N PHE A 2 -35.78 -90.90 11.59
CA PHE A 2 -35.18 -90.49 10.30
C PHE A 2 -34.90 -88.98 10.36
N ASN A 3 -33.64 -88.64 10.10
CA ASN A 3 -33.06 -87.30 10.07
C ASN A 3 -33.45 -86.57 8.76
N LYS A 4 -33.50 -85.23 8.77
CA LYS A 4 -32.77 -84.36 7.81
C LYS A 4 -33.03 -82.86 8.05
N THR A 5 -31.91 -82.16 8.20
CA THR A 5 -31.55 -80.74 8.10
C THR A 5 -32.27 -79.98 6.98
N ILE A 6 -32.50 -78.65 7.12
CA ILE A 6 -32.29 -77.62 6.06
C ILE A 6 -32.45 -76.18 6.63
N LEU A 7 -31.35 -75.43 6.45
CA LEU A 7 -31.12 -73.99 6.23
C LEU A 7 -31.74 -72.90 7.12
N SER A 8 -30.82 -72.18 7.76
CA SER A 8 -30.89 -70.77 8.15
C SER A 8 -31.43 -69.86 7.04
N LEU A 9 -32.34 -68.95 7.40
CA LEU A 9 -32.59 -67.75 6.61
C LEU A 9 -32.10 -66.51 7.36
N MET A 10 -31.09 -65.92 6.74
CA MET A 10 -30.44 -64.65 7.03
C MET A 10 -31.38 -63.50 6.66
N GLY A 11 -31.42 -62.46 7.50
CA GLY A 11 -32.18 -61.25 7.25
C GLY A 11 -31.74 -60.10 8.16
N ILE A 12 -30.43 -59.81 8.18
CA ILE A 12 -29.91 -58.60 8.81
C ILE A 12 -30.22 -57.43 7.88
N LEU A 13 -31.22 -56.64 8.26
CA LEU A 13 -31.57 -55.36 7.65
C LEU A 13 -30.48 -54.34 8.03
N LEU A 14 -29.39 -54.31 7.26
CA LEU A 14 -28.34 -53.29 7.40
C LEU A 14 -28.87 -51.98 6.78
N GLY A 15 -29.41 -51.11 7.63
CA GLY A 15 -29.72 -49.73 7.27
C GLY A 15 -28.44 -49.00 6.90
N VAL A 16 -28.25 -48.73 5.61
CA VAL A 16 -27.20 -47.85 5.12
C VAL A 16 -27.56 -46.44 5.57
N LEU A 17 -26.95 -45.99 6.67
CA LEU A 17 -26.93 -44.58 7.07
C LEU A 17 -25.99 -43.86 6.10
N TRP A 18 -26.57 -43.12 5.17
CA TRP A 18 -25.87 -42.17 4.32
C TRP A 18 -25.46 -40.99 5.21
N PHE A 19 -24.29 -41.09 5.84
CA PHE A 19 -23.61 -39.91 6.37
C PHE A 19 -23.14 -39.08 5.18
N SER A 20 -23.96 -38.13 4.76
CA SER A 20 -23.52 -37.03 3.91
C SER A 20 -22.62 -36.13 4.74
N SER A 21 -21.36 -36.54 4.91
CA SER A 21 -20.29 -35.67 5.37
C SER A 21 -19.97 -34.72 4.22
N CYS A 22 -20.72 -33.63 4.11
CA CYS A 22 -20.13 -32.43 3.52
C CYS A 22 -18.94 -32.09 4.41
N SER A 23 -17.72 -32.36 3.93
CA SER A 23 -16.62 -31.53 4.37
C SER A 23 -17.01 -30.11 3.98
N GLU A 24 -17.09 -29.23 4.96
CA GLU A 24 -16.98 -27.80 4.71
C GLU A 24 -15.56 -27.63 4.16
N ASP A 25 -15.40 -27.82 2.85
CA ASP A 25 -14.17 -27.48 2.16
C ASP A 25 -14.09 -25.96 2.27
N ASP A 26 -13.31 -25.48 3.24
CA ASP A 26 -12.98 -24.06 3.35
C ASP A 26 -12.56 -23.59 1.96
N PRO A 27 -13.13 -22.49 1.44
CA PRO A 27 -12.82 -22.03 0.10
C PRO A 27 -11.31 -21.86 0.00
N GLU A 28 -10.68 -22.63 -0.88
CA GLU A 28 -9.24 -22.68 -0.92
C GLU A 28 -8.74 -21.35 -1.53
N THR A 29 -8.19 -20.47 -0.69
CA THR A 29 -7.82 -19.09 -1.06
C THR A 29 -6.36 -18.95 -1.50
N GLY A 30 -6.05 -17.85 -2.17
CA GLY A 30 -4.68 -17.41 -2.46
C GLY A 30 -4.25 -16.22 -1.59
N THR A 31 -2.98 -15.84 -1.71
CA THR A 31 -2.41 -14.66 -1.05
C THR A 31 -1.82 -13.69 -2.08
N LEU A 32 -2.04 -12.39 -1.90
CA LEU A 32 -1.30 -11.32 -2.56
C LEU A 32 -0.37 -10.63 -1.57
N GLU A 33 0.89 -10.41 -1.97
CA GLU A 33 1.82 -9.51 -1.29
C GLU A 33 2.17 -8.35 -2.23
N ILE A 34 2.04 -7.11 -1.73
CA ILE A 34 2.56 -5.92 -2.38
C ILE A 34 3.84 -5.52 -1.62
N VAL A 35 4.97 -5.56 -2.31
CA VAL A 35 6.28 -5.16 -1.77
C VAL A 35 6.59 -3.75 -2.25
N VAL A 36 6.57 -2.78 -1.33
CA VAL A 36 6.84 -1.37 -1.62
C VAL A 36 8.31 -1.07 -1.40
N ARG A 37 8.98 -0.56 -2.43
CA ARG A 37 10.38 -0.13 -2.42
C ARG A 37 10.48 1.35 -2.74
N ALA A 38 11.33 2.05 -2.02
CA ALA A 38 11.73 3.41 -2.37
C ALA A 38 13.08 3.40 -3.06
N THR A 39 13.19 4.19 -4.12
CA THR A 39 14.44 4.41 -4.85
C THR A 39 14.76 5.90 -4.94
N TYR A 40 15.98 6.21 -5.35
CA TYR A 40 16.38 7.55 -5.77
C TYR A 40 17.07 7.42 -7.13
N GLY A 41 16.31 7.58 -8.20
CA GLY A 41 16.65 7.07 -9.52
C GLY A 41 16.76 5.53 -9.48
N GLU A 42 17.86 4.99 -9.98
CA GLU A 42 18.07 3.53 -10.07
C GLU A 42 18.56 2.88 -8.76
N GLN A 43 18.94 3.66 -7.75
CA GLN A 43 19.51 3.11 -6.51
C GLN A 43 18.42 2.94 -5.42
N PRO A 44 18.50 1.91 -4.57
CA PRO A 44 17.63 1.80 -3.40
C PRO A 44 17.80 3.02 -2.50
N LEU A 45 16.69 3.61 -2.07
CA LEU A 45 16.71 4.71 -1.13
C LEU A 45 16.95 4.16 0.27
N VAL A 46 18.02 4.63 0.90
CA VAL A 46 18.33 4.48 2.32
C VAL A 46 18.12 5.81 3.04
N VAL A 47 17.36 5.77 4.13
CA VAL A 47 17.08 6.93 4.99
C VAL A 47 18.36 7.45 5.64
N GLY A 48 18.53 8.78 5.67
CA GLY A 48 19.70 9.46 6.24
C GLY A 48 20.96 9.51 5.35
N GLN A 49 20.96 8.77 4.23
CA GLN A 49 21.97 8.87 3.18
C GLN A 49 21.79 10.15 2.37
N SER A 50 22.91 10.74 1.92
CA SER A 50 22.91 11.88 1.00
C SER A 50 22.82 11.42 -0.44
N TYR A 51 21.95 12.07 -1.21
CA TYR A 51 21.79 11.92 -2.64
C TYR A 51 22.13 13.22 -3.35
N ASP A 52 22.75 13.14 -4.52
CA ASP A 52 22.94 14.32 -5.38
C ASP A 52 21.58 14.89 -5.78
N TYR A 53 21.44 16.20 -5.67
CA TYR A 53 20.24 16.91 -6.09
C TYR A 53 20.57 17.87 -7.23
N TYR A 54 20.38 17.38 -8.46
CA TYR A 54 20.55 18.14 -9.71
C TYR A 54 21.92 18.83 -9.84
N GLY A 55 22.99 18.24 -9.27
CA GLY A 55 24.35 18.79 -9.28
C GLY A 55 24.55 20.09 -8.50
N ARG A 56 23.54 20.53 -7.73
CA ARG A 56 23.55 21.79 -6.96
C ARG A 56 23.89 21.58 -5.49
N GLY A 57 23.44 20.46 -4.95
CA GLY A 57 23.53 20.15 -3.54
C GLY A 57 23.29 18.68 -3.27
N THR A 58 23.05 18.37 -2.00
CA THR A 58 22.64 17.04 -1.58
C THR A 58 21.36 17.09 -0.78
N MET A 59 20.49 16.11 -0.99
CA MET A 59 19.31 15.90 -0.16
C MET A 59 19.42 14.59 0.63
N LYS A 60 18.82 14.57 1.81
CA LYS A 60 18.66 13.39 2.66
C LYS A 60 17.21 13.24 3.01
N PHE A 61 16.66 12.04 2.87
CA PHE A 61 15.32 11.74 3.35
C PHE A 61 15.38 11.25 4.80
N THR A 62 14.52 11.79 5.65
CA THR A 62 14.30 11.33 7.03
C THR A 62 12.91 10.75 7.24
N ARG A 63 11.94 11.15 6.39
CA ARG A 63 10.57 10.66 6.42
C ARG A 63 10.04 10.53 5.01
N SER A 64 9.34 9.43 4.76
CA SER A 64 8.50 9.22 3.59
C SER A 64 7.32 8.37 4.05
N GLU A 65 6.14 8.97 4.03
CA GLU A 65 4.90 8.35 4.45
C GLU A 65 3.70 8.91 3.71
N PHE A 66 2.69 8.07 3.45
CA PHE A 66 1.45 8.50 2.80
C PHE A 66 0.27 7.57 3.13
N PHE A 67 -0.94 8.11 3.03
CA PHE A 67 -2.17 7.33 3.08
C PHE A 67 -2.40 6.60 1.76
N MET A 68 -2.71 5.32 1.85
CA MET A 68 -3.23 4.52 0.74
C MET A 68 -4.65 4.08 1.12
N SER A 69 -5.66 4.56 0.41
CA SER A 69 -7.05 4.15 0.63
C SER A 69 -7.65 3.42 -0.56
N HIS A 70 -8.71 2.65 -0.30
CA HIS A 70 -9.47 1.90 -1.28
C HIS A 70 -8.63 0.99 -2.19
N LEU A 71 -7.68 0.25 -1.59
CA LEU A 71 -6.91 -0.73 -2.34
C LEU A 71 -7.80 -1.88 -2.78
N ARG A 72 -7.90 -2.07 -4.09
CA ARG A 72 -8.81 -3.00 -4.75
C ARG A 72 -8.10 -3.79 -5.83
N LEU A 73 -8.54 -5.03 -6.03
CA LEU A 73 -8.26 -5.75 -7.26
C LEU A 73 -9.12 -5.19 -8.39
N ILE A 74 -8.57 -5.10 -9.59
CA ILE A 74 -9.32 -4.77 -10.79
C ILE A 74 -9.94 -6.05 -11.33
N GLY A 75 -11.24 -6.08 -11.53
CA GLY A 75 -11.95 -7.22 -12.10
C GLY A 75 -13.38 -6.86 -12.44
N ASP A 76 -14.25 -7.86 -12.49
CA ASP A 76 -15.69 -7.64 -12.59
C ASP A 76 -16.26 -7.05 -11.28
N SER A 77 -17.58 -6.91 -11.21
CA SER A 77 -18.28 -6.36 -10.04
C SER A 77 -18.08 -7.17 -8.74
N THR A 78 -17.43 -8.33 -8.80
CA THR A 78 -17.14 -9.19 -7.64
C THR A 78 -15.71 -9.02 -7.11
N ALA A 79 -14.87 -8.21 -7.79
CA ALA A 79 -13.49 -7.97 -7.36
C ALA A 79 -13.44 -7.33 -5.96
N PRO A 80 -12.67 -7.90 -5.01
CA PRO A 80 -12.69 -7.45 -3.63
C PRO A 80 -11.90 -6.15 -3.42
N GLU A 81 -12.36 -5.36 -2.46
CA GLU A 81 -11.53 -4.37 -1.77
C GLU A 81 -10.65 -5.10 -0.76
N LEU A 82 -9.33 -4.99 -0.96
CA LEU A 82 -8.32 -5.64 -0.12
C LEU A 82 -8.10 -4.86 1.17
N LYS A 83 -8.19 -3.52 1.10
CA LYS A 83 -7.95 -2.64 2.24
C LYS A 83 -8.68 -1.32 2.03
N ASP A 84 -9.50 -0.93 3.02
CA ASP A 84 -10.13 0.38 3.06
C ASP A 84 -9.08 1.50 3.23
N ILE A 85 -8.15 1.34 4.19
CA ILE A 85 -7.11 2.32 4.44
C ILE A 85 -5.86 1.72 5.10
N ASP A 86 -4.70 2.25 4.70
CA ASP A 86 -3.43 2.05 5.38
C ASP A 86 -2.59 3.34 5.38
N TYR A 87 -1.61 3.43 6.27
CA TYR A 87 -0.64 4.53 6.32
C TYR A 87 0.77 3.99 6.20
N LEU A 88 1.34 4.14 5.01
CA LEU A 88 2.59 3.49 4.63
C LEU A 88 3.76 4.31 5.17
N ARG A 89 4.53 3.74 6.09
CA ARG A 89 5.72 4.37 6.70
C ARG A 89 6.99 3.80 6.07
N ILE A 90 7.19 4.11 4.79
CA ILE A 90 8.28 3.58 3.95
C ILE A 90 9.64 3.71 4.65
N HIS A 91 9.92 4.87 5.24
CA HIS A 91 11.19 5.19 5.88
C HIS A 91 11.59 4.21 7.00
N GLU A 92 10.63 3.58 7.70
CA GLU A 92 10.91 2.59 8.74
C GLU A 92 11.50 1.28 8.19
N HIS A 93 11.26 1.00 6.90
CA HIS A 93 11.72 -0.20 6.19
C HIS A 93 12.96 0.02 5.32
N HIS A 94 13.48 1.25 5.26
CA HIS A 94 14.56 1.65 4.33
C HIS A 94 15.80 2.16 5.07
N THR A 95 16.17 1.52 6.19
CA THR A 95 17.25 1.98 7.09
C THR A 95 18.65 1.53 6.67
N THR A 96 18.75 0.52 5.80
CA THR A 96 20.00 0.03 5.20
C THR A 96 19.73 -0.36 3.75
N VAL A 97 20.77 -0.53 2.94
CA VAL A 97 20.63 -1.00 1.53
C VAL A 97 19.87 -2.32 1.46
N ALA A 98 20.21 -3.29 2.33
CA ALA A 98 19.56 -4.60 2.34
C ALA A 98 18.06 -4.48 2.69
N ARG A 99 17.71 -3.63 3.66
CA ARG A 99 16.32 -3.36 4.04
C ARG A 99 15.55 -2.63 2.93
N ALA A 100 16.19 -1.66 2.27
CA ALA A 100 15.61 -0.96 1.14
C ALA A 100 15.34 -1.88 -0.06
N GLN A 101 16.23 -2.86 -0.31
CA GLN A 101 16.03 -3.89 -1.33
C GLN A 101 14.96 -4.93 -0.92
N GLU A 102 14.83 -5.24 0.37
CA GLU A 102 13.74 -6.06 0.90
C GLU A 102 12.39 -5.37 0.70
N GLY A 103 12.30 -4.09 1.06
CA GLY A 103 11.09 -3.27 0.96
C GLY A 103 10.12 -3.47 2.13
N MET A 104 8.99 -2.77 2.07
CA MET A 104 7.86 -2.91 2.99
C MET A 104 6.82 -3.85 2.37
N THR A 105 6.57 -5.00 2.99
CA THR A 105 5.56 -5.96 2.50
C THR A 105 4.20 -5.72 3.15
N ILE A 106 3.19 -5.55 2.31
CA ILE A 106 1.77 -5.56 2.71
C ILE A 106 1.17 -6.87 2.21
N ARG A 107 0.58 -7.65 3.12
CA ARG A 107 0.10 -9.02 2.84
C ARG A 107 -1.42 -9.11 2.97
N PHE A 108 -2.05 -9.69 1.96
CA PHE A 108 -3.49 -9.95 1.87
C PHE A 108 -3.71 -11.44 1.65
N GLY A 109 -4.22 -12.12 2.68
CA GLY A 109 -4.70 -13.50 2.58
C GLY A 109 -6.14 -13.55 2.09
N ASP A 110 -6.67 -14.77 2.03
CA ASP A 110 -8.10 -15.03 1.81
C ASP A 110 -8.69 -14.43 0.53
N ILE A 111 -7.85 -14.32 -0.52
CA ILE A 111 -8.28 -13.84 -1.83
C ILE A 111 -8.80 -15.02 -2.64
N ALA A 112 -9.97 -14.87 -3.25
CA ALA A 112 -10.51 -15.87 -4.16
C ALA A 112 -9.52 -16.14 -5.33
N PRO A 113 -9.22 -17.40 -5.67
CA PRO A 113 -8.43 -17.70 -6.86
C PRO A 113 -9.11 -17.20 -8.12
N GLY A 114 -8.34 -16.64 -9.05
CA GLY A 114 -8.88 -16.06 -10.27
C GLY A 114 -7.88 -15.20 -11.04
N ASP A 115 -8.32 -14.77 -12.22
CA ASP A 115 -7.59 -13.82 -13.06
C ASP A 115 -8.18 -12.41 -12.83
N TYR A 116 -7.32 -11.47 -12.46
CA TYR A 116 -7.62 -10.06 -12.20
C TYR A 116 -6.91 -9.17 -13.22
N GLY A 117 -7.47 -7.99 -13.48
CA GLY A 117 -6.91 -7.00 -14.40
C GLY A 117 -5.83 -6.10 -13.81
N GLY A 118 -5.44 -6.31 -12.54
CA GLY A 118 -4.44 -5.50 -11.84
C GLY A 118 -4.94 -4.97 -10.50
N ILE A 119 -4.45 -3.81 -10.08
CA ILE A 119 -4.82 -3.17 -8.81
C ILE A 119 -5.07 -1.67 -8.95
N SER A 120 -5.88 -1.12 -8.05
CA SER A 120 -6.11 0.32 -7.94
C SER A 120 -6.24 0.76 -6.48
N PHE A 121 -5.84 1.99 -6.18
CA PHE A 121 -6.00 2.63 -4.87
C PHE A 121 -6.00 4.15 -5.03
N LEU A 122 -6.31 4.88 -3.95
CA LEU A 122 -6.09 6.32 -3.86
C LEU A 122 -4.79 6.60 -3.11
N ILE A 123 -4.00 7.54 -3.63
CA ILE A 123 -2.91 8.19 -2.91
C ILE A 123 -3.54 9.37 -2.16
N GLY A 124 -3.65 9.24 -0.84
CA GLY A 124 -4.44 10.13 0.01
C GLY A 124 -5.73 9.49 0.51
N LEU A 125 -6.73 10.32 0.83
CA LEU A 125 -8.03 9.92 1.34
C LEU A 125 -9.13 10.39 0.39
N ASP A 126 -10.27 9.69 0.39
CA ASP A 126 -11.47 10.25 -0.23
C ASP A 126 -12.06 11.41 0.62
N GLU A 127 -13.00 12.17 0.05
CA GLU A 127 -13.62 13.31 0.73
C GLU A 127 -14.37 12.89 2.00
N THR A 128 -14.96 11.68 2.04
CA THR A 128 -15.71 11.21 3.22
C THR A 128 -14.77 10.92 4.38
N GLN A 129 -13.66 10.24 4.11
CA GLN A 129 -12.57 9.96 5.05
C GLN A 129 -11.92 11.28 5.49
N ASN A 130 -11.58 12.18 4.56
CA ASN A 130 -10.87 13.42 4.89
C ASN A 130 -11.72 14.40 5.74
N ASN A 131 -13.05 14.38 5.61
CA ASN A 131 -13.98 15.18 6.41
C ASN A 131 -14.22 14.65 7.83
N THR A 132 -13.49 13.63 8.25
CA THR A 132 -13.44 13.18 9.66
C THR A 132 -12.23 13.76 10.37
N ASN A 133 -12.02 13.41 11.64
CA ASN A 133 -10.83 13.79 12.39
C ASN A 133 -10.33 12.64 13.29
N PRO A 134 -9.11 12.75 13.85
CA PRO A 134 -8.51 11.66 14.62
C PRO A 134 -9.33 11.19 15.83
N ALA A 135 -10.15 12.06 16.43
CA ALA A 135 -11.01 11.69 17.55
C ALA A 135 -12.18 10.79 17.14
N ASN A 136 -12.48 10.66 15.84
CA ASN A 136 -13.46 9.71 15.31
C ASN A 136 -12.94 8.27 15.28
N TYR A 137 -11.65 8.03 15.53
CA TYR A 137 -11.03 6.71 15.38
C TYR A 137 -10.25 6.28 16.63
N PRO A 138 -10.06 4.96 16.87
CA PRO A 138 -9.08 4.46 17.82
C PRO A 138 -7.67 4.92 17.45
N ALA A 139 -6.79 5.12 18.43
CA ALA A 139 -5.40 5.53 18.19
C ALA A 139 -4.58 4.53 17.34
N THR A 140 -5.00 3.25 17.30
CA THR A 140 -4.39 2.21 16.45
C THR A 140 -4.83 2.28 15.00
N HIS A 141 -5.89 3.03 14.69
CA HIS A 141 -6.38 3.21 13.33
C HIS A 141 -5.45 4.14 12.54
N PRO A 142 -5.22 3.93 11.23
CA PRO A 142 -4.38 4.81 10.41
C PRO A 142 -4.74 6.30 10.49
N MET A 143 -6.02 6.61 10.71
CA MET A 143 -6.54 7.99 10.83
C MET A 143 -6.65 8.49 12.28
N GLY A 144 -6.33 7.68 13.29
CA GLY A 144 -6.45 8.03 14.70
C GLY A 144 -5.27 8.81 15.28
N GLU A 145 -4.17 8.97 14.53
CA GLU A 145 -2.98 9.68 15.00
C GLU A 145 -3.03 11.18 14.66
N GLY A 146 -3.05 12.03 15.69
CA GLY A 146 -3.12 13.49 15.54
C GLY A 146 -1.96 14.10 14.74
N ALA A 147 -0.78 13.46 14.71
CA ALA A 147 0.38 13.91 13.94
C ALA A 147 0.22 13.77 12.40
N ARG A 148 -0.92 13.22 11.95
CA ARG A 148 -1.31 13.05 10.55
C ARG A 148 -2.46 13.99 10.15
N TYR A 149 -2.85 14.92 11.02
CA TYR A 149 -3.99 15.82 10.81
C TYR A 149 -3.62 17.28 11.06
N TRP A 150 -4.02 18.16 10.13
CA TRP A 150 -3.92 19.61 10.29
C TRP A 150 -5.19 20.17 10.91
N ALA A 151 -5.20 20.30 12.24
CA ALA A 151 -6.34 20.83 12.97
C ALA A 151 -6.73 22.27 12.57
N GLY A 152 -5.79 23.07 12.03
CA GLY A 152 -6.08 24.42 11.55
C GLY A 152 -6.77 24.48 10.19
N GLY A 153 -6.74 23.39 9.41
CA GLY A 153 -7.32 23.30 8.08
C GLY A 153 -8.35 22.19 7.93
N ASP A 154 -8.73 21.56 9.04
CA ASP A 154 -9.66 20.42 9.11
C ASP A 154 -9.43 19.35 8.04
N THR A 155 -8.18 18.92 7.88
CA THR A 155 -7.81 17.94 6.86
C THR A 155 -6.66 17.06 7.31
N TYR A 156 -6.60 15.84 6.78
CA TYR A 156 -5.45 14.95 6.93
C TYR A 156 -4.28 15.36 6.03
N MET A 157 -3.07 15.12 6.52
CA MET A 157 -1.87 15.08 5.71
C MET A 157 -1.82 13.76 4.94
N PHE A 158 -2.19 13.79 3.67
CA PHE A 158 -2.19 12.66 2.74
C PHE A 158 -0.80 12.09 2.51
N SER A 159 0.22 12.95 2.45
CA SER A 159 1.62 12.53 2.33
C SER A 159 2.54 13.44 3.12
N LYS A 160 3.66 12.89 3.60
CA LYS A 160 4.72 13.62 4.30
C LYS A 160 6.09 13.12 3.84
N VAL A 161 6.83 13.98 3.16
CA VAL A 161 8.22 13.76 2.78
C VAL A 161 9.08 14.82 3.44
N GLU A 162 10.05 14.36 4.23
CA GLU A 162 10.87 15.25 5.06
C GLU A 162 12.34 14.87 4.96
N GLY A 163 13.19 15.84 5.27
CA GLY A 163 14.61 15.61 5.17
C GLY A 163 15.48 16.82 5.42
N VAL A 164 16.73 16.72 4.96
CA VAL A 164 17.73 17.78 5.03
C VAL A 164 18.28 18.04 3.64
N TYR A 165 18.24 19.30 3.21
CA TYR A 165 18.87 19.76 1.98
C TYR A 165 20.08 20.62 2.29
N LYS A 166 21.17 20.44 1.52
CA LYS A 166 22.41 21.19 1.65
C LYS A 166 22.91 21.66 0.29
N GLU A 167 23.18 22.95 0.17
CA GLU A 167 23.70 23.59 -1.04
C GLU A 167 24.55 24.80 -0.62
N GLY A 168 25.72 24.98 -1.24
CA GLY A 168 26.56 26.17 -1.02
C GLY A 168 26.99 26.44 0.43
N GLY A 169 27.05 25.42 1.29
CA GLY A 169 27.35 25.56 2.73
C GLY A 169 26.14 25.90 3.60
N GLN A 170 24.97 26.12 3.01
CA GLN A 170 23.69 26.20 3.73
C GLN A 170 23.15 24.80 3.99
N SER A 171 22.37 24.66 5.07
CA SER A 171 21.70 23.42 5.44
C SER A 171 20.32 23.76 5.98
N VAL A 172 19.27 23.22 5.36
CA VAL A 172 17.88 23.43 5.77
C VAL A 172 17.18 22.08 5.96
N ASN A 173 16.29 22.01 6.95
CA ASN A 173 15.33 20.91 7.00
C ASN A 173 14.20 21.24 6.03
N TYR A 174 13.70 20.24 5.30
CA TYR A 174 12.52 20.39 4.46
C TYR A 174 11.37 19.52 4.93
N PHE A 175 10.14 20.03 4.76
CA PHE A 175 8.88 19.38 5.08
C PHE A 175 7.91 19.62 3.93
N TYR A 176 7.71 18.62 3.09
CA TYR A 176 6.75 18.64 1.99
C TYR A 176 5.59 17.74 2.36
N HIS A 177 4.50 18.38 2.75
CA HIS A 177 3.28 17.70 3.17
C HIS A 177 2.16 18.05 2.19
N SER A 178 1.32 17.08 1.88
CA SER A 178 0.13 17.27 1.03
C SER A 178 -1.11 16.88 1.80
N GLY A 179 -2.25 17.52 1.53
CA GLY A 179 -3.55 17.27 2.15
C GLY A 179 -4.63 18.02 1.38
N PHE A 180 -5.85 18.09 1.93
CA PHE A 180 -7.07 18.58 1.26
C PHE A 180 -7.61 17.66 0.16
N ASP A 181 -8.92 17.71 -0.07
CA ASP A 181 -9.63 16.79 -0.98
C ASP A 181 -9.09 16.86 -2.42
N ASP A 182 -8.70 18.06 -2.86
CA ASP A 182 -8.19 18.33 -4.20
C ASP A 182 -6.78 17.75 -4.44
N ALA A 183 -6.07 17.32 -3.40
CA ALA A 183 -4.77 16.67 -3.50
C ALA A 183 -4.86 15.14 -3.64
N MET A 184 -6.04 14.53 -3.47
CA MET A 184 -6.21 13.09 -3.68
C MET A 184 -5.90 12.73 -5.14
N ARG A 185 -5.21 11.61 -5.34
CA ARG A 185 -4.95 11.06 -6.68
C ARG A 185 -5.32 9.59 -6.78
N PRO A 186 -6.08 9.17 -7.80
CA PRO A 186 -6.24 7.74 -8.08
C PRO A 186 -4.95 7.20 -8.71
N TYR A 187 -4.55 6.00 -8.28
CA TYR A 187 -3.49 5.23 -8.92
C TYR A 187 -4.06 3.91 -9.42
N ARG A 188 -3.67 3.52 -10.63
CA ARG A 188 -4.17 2.31 -11.27
C ARG A 188 -3.05 1.63 -12.05
N TYR A 189 -2.83 0.35 -11.75
CA TYR A 189 -1.91 -0.51 -12.47
C TYR A 189 -2.71 -1.62 -13.14
N GLU A 190 -2.81 -1.57 -14.47
CA GLU A 190 -3.54 -2.55 -15.27
C GLU A 190 -2.57 -3.56 -15.89
N SER A 191 -2.47 -4.72 -15.26
CA SER A 191 -1.66 -5.83 -15.72
C SER A 191 -2.29 -7.14 -15.25
N PRO A 192 -2.38 -8.18 -16.12
CA PRO A 192 -2.96 -9.46 -15.72
C PRO A 192 -2.31 -10.02 -14.46
N LEU A 193 -3.12 -10.24 -13.42
CA LEU A 193 -2.72 -10.75 -12.12
C LEU A 193 -3.48 -12.04 -11.85
N ARG A 194 -2.76 -13.16 -11.75
CA ARG A 194 -3.36 -14.45 -11.39
C ARG A 194 -3.14 -14.73 -9.91
N ILE A 195 -4.24 -14.94 -9.18
CA ILE A 195 -4.21 -15.44 -7.81
C ILE A 195 -4.50 -16.94 -7.85
N GLU A 196 -3.57 -17.71 -7.34
CA GLU A 196 -3.68 -19.17 -7.28
C GLU A 196 -3.87 -19.63 -5.84
N GLN A 197 -4.69 -20.66 -5.70
CA GLN A 197 -4.95 -21.34 -4.46
C GLN A 197 -3.68 -21.82 -3.76
N GLY A 198 -3.55 -21.53 -2.47
CA GLY A 198 -2.43 -21.96 -1.63
C GLY A 198 -1.08 -21.31 -2.01
N LYS A 199 -1.05 -20.39 -2.97
CA LYS A 199 0.16 -19.70 -3.42
C LYS A 199 0.15 -18.24 -2.99
N THR A 200 1.36 -17.67 -2.92
CA THR A 200 1.56 -16.23 -2.74
C THR A 200 1.97 -15.61 -4.05
N THR A 201 1.13 -14.74 -4.59
CA THR A 201 1.44 -13.85 -5.71
C THR A 201 2.08 -12.58 -5.17
N ARG A 202 3.15 -12.10 -5.81
CA ARG A 202 3.88 -10.89 -5.40
C ARG A 202 3.83 -9.83 -6.48
N LEU A 203 3.53 -8.61 -6.08
CA LEU A 203 3.68 -7.40 -6.88
C LEU A 203 4.73 -6.50 -6.23
N PHE A 204 5.59 -5.89 -7.02
CA PHE A 204 6.61 -4.97 -6.52
C PHE A 204 6.27 -3.56 -6.96
N LEU A 205 6.01 -2.68 -6.00
CA LEU A 205 5.78 -1.25 -6.24
C LEU A 205 7.07 -0.50 -5.92
N SER A 206 7.68 0.13 -6.92
CA SER A 206 8.77 1.08 -6.75
C SER A 206 8.24 2.50 -6.68
N ILE A 207 8.84 3.34 -5.83
CA ILE A 207 8.55 4.77 -5.70
C ILE A 207 9.85 5.56 -5.84
N ASP A 208 10.04 6.23 -6.98
CA ASP A 208 11.24 7.05 -7.23
C ASP A 208 11.14 8.40 -6.51
N HIS A 209 11.88 8.54 -5.41
CA HIS A 209 11.90 9.75 -4.62
C HIS A 209 12.69 10.90 -5.28
N ALA A 210 13.52 10.64 -6.29
CA ALA A 210 14.09 11.71 -7.09
C ALA A 210 12.99 12.39 -7.92
N HIS A 211 12.05 11.60 -8.46
CA HIS A 211 10.94 12.07 -9.26
C HIS A 211 9.91 12.88 -8.47
N LEU A 212 9.72 12.57 -7.17
CA LEU A 212 8.89 13.38 -6.26
C LEU A 212 9.30 14.86 -6.19
N PHE A 213 10.57 15.17 -6.48
CA PHE A 213 11.12 16.52 -6.45
C PHE A 213 11.49 17.04 -7.85
N ALA A 214 11.02 16.39 -8.91
CA ALA A 214 11.29 16.79 -10.29
C ALA A 214 10.48 18.03 -10.69
N GLU A 215 11.17 19.04 -11.21
CA GLU A 215 10.58 20.23 -11.77
C GLU A 215 11.51 20.74 -12.87
N GLY A 216 11.13 20.47 -14.12
CA GLY A 216 12.02 20.65 -15.26
C GLY A 216 13.36 19.92 -15.06
N ASN A 217 14.45 20.57 -15.44
CA ASN A 217 15.81 20.01 -15.31
C ASN A 217 16.54 20.47 -14.03
N SER A 218 15.86 21.18 -13.14
CA SER A 218 16.47 21.75 -11.93
C SER A 218 15.94 21.15 -10.63
N GLY A 219 14.76 20.53 -10.67
CA GLY A 219 14.04 20.16 -9.46
C GLY A 219 13.47 21.38 -8.73
N ILE A 220 12.64 21.12 -7.74
CA ILE A 220 12.05 22.14 -6.86
C ILE A 220 13.15 22.94 -6.14
N ASP A 221 12.96 24.25 -5.96
CA ASP A 221 13.85 25.07 -5.14
C ASP A 221 13.58 24.88 -3.64
N ILE A 222 14.19 23.84 -3.07
CA ILE A 222 14.07 23.47 -1.65
C ILE A 222 14.70 24.52 -0.73
N LEU A 223 15.80 25.17 -1.13
CA LEU A 223 16.46 26.18 -0.28
C LEU A 223 15.55 27.39 -0.05
N SER A 224 14.89 27.86 -1.12
CA SER A 224 13.96 28.99 -1.02
C SER A 224 12.60 28.58 -0.45
N ASN A 225 12.18 27.32 -0.64
CA ASN A 225 10.87 26.80 -0.23
C ASN A 225 11.01 25.49 0.58
N PRO A 226 11.60 25.53 1.78
CA PRO A 226 11.83 24.31 2.56
C PRO A 226 10.53 23.73 3.14
N TYR A 227 9.47 24.52 3.26
CA TYR A 227 8.24 24.14 3.94
C TYR A 227 7.03 24.33 3.04
N VAL A 228 6.37 23.23 2.69
CA VAL A 228 5.10 23.26 1.96
C VAL A 228 4.01 22.80 2.92
N HIS A 229 3.30 23.77 3.49
CA HIS A 229 2.16 23.55 4.39
C HIS A 229 0.95 24.45 4.10
N VAL A 230 1.02 25.34 3.10
CA VAL A 230 -0.04 26.32 2.80
C VAL A 230 -0.23 26.66 1.31
N VAL A 231 0.53 26.04 0.39
CA VAL A 231 0.39 26.30 -1.05
C VAL A 231 -0.27 25.10 -1.73
N HIS A 232 -1.58 25.16 -1.92
CA HIS A 232 -2.40 24.08 -2.48
C HIS A 232 -1.85 23.55 -3.81
N SER A 233 -1.40 24.42 -4.71
CA SER A 233 -0.84 23.99 -6.01
C SER A 233 0.44 23.16 -5.88
N VAL A 234 1.24 23.39 -4.85
CA VAL A 234 2.46 22.60 -4.59
C VAL A 234 2.10 21.26 -3.96
N MET A 235 1.07 21.21 -3.10
CA MET A 235 0.54 19.96 -2.55
C MET A 235 -0.03 19.06 -3.66
N GLN A 236 -0.88 19.62 -4.52
CA GLN A 236 -1.41 18.92 -5.68
C GLN A 236 -0.29 18.41 -6.59
N GLY A 237 0.66 19.29 -6.95
CA GLY A 237 1.79 18.91 -7.79
C GLY A 237 2.70 17.86 -7.15
N MET A 238 2.81 17.80 -5.82
CA MET A 238 3.52 16.70 -5.14
C MET A 238 2.76 15.38 -5.30
N MET A 239 1.43 15.39 -5.15
CA MET A 239 0.60 14.20 -5.31
C MET A 239 0.53 13.73 -6.77
N ASP A 240 0.56 14.65 -7.74
CA ASP A 240 0.74 14.32 -9.16
C ASP A 240 2.06 13.55 -9.39
N ARG A 241 3.17 14.04 -8.82
CA ARG A 241 4.47 13.36 -8.91
C ARG A 241 4.50 12.02 -8.19
N TYR A 242 3.69 11.82 -7.14
CA TYR A 242 3.54 10.50 -6.54
C TYR A 242 2.97 9.48 -7.54
N VAL A 243 1.96 9.87 -8.33
CA VAL A 243 1.41 9.01 -9.39
C VAL A 243 2.48 8.68 -10.43
N GLU A 244 3.26 9.68 -10.84
CA GLU A 244 4.31 9.51 -11.84
C GLU A 244 5.52 8.70 -11.33
N ALA A 245 5.86 8.83 -10.05
CA ALA A 245 6.99 8.15 -9.43
C ALA A 245 6.72 6.68 -9.09
N MET A 246 5.45 6.27 -9.06
CA MET A 246 5.02 4.92 -8.74
C MET A 246 5.04 4.03 -9.98
N HIS A 247 5.75 2.91 -9.89
CA HIS A 247 5.82 1.91 -10.95
C HIS A 247 5.73 0.50 -10.38
N PHE A 248 4.87 -0.32 -10.97
CA PHE A 248 4.85 -1.76 -10.67
C PHE A 248 5.80 -2.51 -11.60
N GLU A 249 6.57 -3.43 -11.03
CA GLU A 249 7.48 -4.37 -11.71
C GLU A 249 6.90 -5.79 -11.77
#